data_AF-A0AB35ZCF3-F1
#
_entry.id   AF-A0AB35ZCF3-F1
#
_cell.length_a   1.000
_cell.length_b   1.000
_cell.length_c   1.000
_cell.angle_alpha   90.00
_cell.angle_beta   90.00
_cell.angle_gamma   90.00
#
_symmetry.space_group_name_H-M   'P 1'
#
loop_
_entity.id
_entity.type
_entity.pdbx_description
1 polymer ?
#
loop_
_entity_poly.entity_id
_entity_poly.type
_entity_poly.pdbx_seq_one_letter_code
_entity_poly.pdbx_strand_id
1 'polypeptide(L)'
;MEYYLQKKKTIKNREMRNFTFKGLFLAVVFIVLGSLSIQAADGLITKQITIKLDEAGTLPNKIGSTKKFQITNLKIIGEINGRDLQMIREMAGKDVRGNDTDGMLSVLDLSDAKIVEGGGYNINGFYYPTSNDKIGDNAFCDCSGLTSLTLPSGVTEIGNAAFEGCSGL
;
A
#
# COMPACT_ATOMS: atom_id res chain seq x y z
N MET A 1 34.63 -66.66 20.80
CA MET A 1 33.30 -66.47 20.17
C MET A 1 32.29 -65.77 21.09
N GLU A 2 32.34 -65.98 22.41
CA GLU A 2 31.43 -65.36 23.39
C GLU A 2 31.52 -63.82 23.49
N TYR A 3 32.70 -63.23 23.30
CA TYR A 3 32.89 -61.77 23.34
C TYR A 3 32.08 -61.02 22.25
N TYR A 4 31.94 -61.61 21.06
CA TYR A 4 31.14 -61.03 19.96
C TYR A 4 29.63 -61.17 20.19
N LEU A 5 29.18 -62.17 20.94
CA LEU A 5 27.77 -62.38 21.29
C LEU A 5 27.33 -61.44 22.43
N GLN A 6 28.24 -61.07 23.35
CA GLN A 6 27.98 -60.08 24.39
C GLN A 6 27.73 -58.68 23.80
N LYS A 7 28.54 -58.26 22.81
CA LYS A 7 28.45 -56.93 22.19
C LYS A 7 27.17 -56.73 21.35
N LYS A 8 26.60 -57.81 20.79
CA LYS A 8 25.29 -57.77 20.11
C LYS A 8 24.10 -57.70 21.07
N LYS A 9 24.25 -58.13 22.33
CA LYS A 9 23.18 -58.03 23.35
C LYS A 9 23.05 -56.64 23.98
N THR A 10 24.08 -55.79 23.92
CA THR A 10 24.05 -54.42 24.46
C THR A 10 23.34 -53.42 23.54
N ILE A 11 22.95 -53.81 22.33
CA ILE A 11 22.13 -52.99 21.42
C ILE A 11 20.66 -53.45 21.50
N LYS A 12 20.11 -53.48 22.70
CA LYS A 12 18.65 -53.47 22.92
C LYS A 12 18.33 -52.35 23.88
N ASN A 13 17.32 -51.57 23.53
CA ASN A 13 16.72 -50.47 24.28
C ASN A 13 17.43 -49.12 24.22
N ARG A 14 17.54 -48.57 23.00
CA ARG A 14 17.26 -47.14 22.87
C ARG A 14 15.75 -47.03 22.67
N GLU A 15 15.03 -46.60 23.69
CA GLU A 15 13.62 -46.25 23.54
C GLU A 15 13.53 -45.21 22.42
N MET A 16 12.88 -45.58 21.30
CA MET A 16 12.35 -44.58 20.40
C MET A 16 11.24 -43.89 21.18
N ARG A 17 11.54 -42.70 21.70
CA ARG A 17 10.52 -41.82 22.26
C ARG A 17 9.52 -41.57 21.14
N ASN A 18 8.35 -42.20 21.24
CA ASN A 18 7.20 -41.85 20.43
C ASN A 18 6.80 -40.44 20.82
N PHE A 19 7.40 -39.44 20.16
CA PHE A 19 6.91 -38.09 20.19
C PHE A 19 5.52 -38.12 19.56
N THR A 20 4.50 -38.08 20.41
CA THR A 20 3.13 -37.93 19.93
C THR A 20 3.06 -36.59 19.22
N PHE A 21 2.84 -36.65 17.90
CA PHE A 21 2.74 -35.49 16.99
C PHE A 21 1.76 -34.42 17.49
N LYS A 22 0.86 -34.76 18.42
CA LYS A 22 -0.09 -33.86 19.07
C LYS A 22 0.56 -32.64 19.72
N GLY A 23 1.72 -32.79 20.37
CA GLY A 23 2.41 -31.67 21.03
C GLY A 23 3.18 -30.78 20.06
N LEU A 24 3.87 -31.38 19.08
CA LEU A 24 4.64 -30.66 18.07
C LEU A 24 3.71 -29.94 17.08
N PHE A 25 2.59 -30.57 16.70
CA PHE A 25 1.57 -29.95 15.86
C PHE A 25 0.95 -28.73 16.54
N LEU A 26 0.62 -28.81 17.84
CA LEU A 26 0.06 -27.68 18.56
C LEU A 26 1.07 -26.53 18.70
N ALA A 27 2.34 -26.84 18.97
CA ALA A 27 3.42 -25.84 19.01
C ALA A 27 3.65 -25.18 17.64
N VAL A 28 3.65 -25.95 16.55
CA VAL A 28 3.74 -25.41 15.17
C VAL A 28 2.51 -24.57 14.85
N VAL A 29 1.31 -24.98 15.28
CA VAL A 29 0.08 -24.18 15.12
C VAL A 29 0.18 -22.86 15.90
N PHE A 30 0.74 -22.83 17.11
CA PHE A 30 0.96 -21.58 17.84
C PHE A 30 2.05 -20.69 17.24
N ILE A 31 3.11 -21.28 16.67
CA ILE A 31 4.14 -20.51 15.94
C ILE A 31 3.55 -19.93 14.65
N VAL A 32 2.75 -20.70 13.91
CA VAL A 32 2.08 -20.25 12.69
C VAL A 32 1.02 -19.20 13.00
N LEU A 33 0.17 -19.42 14.01
CA LEU A 33 -0.82 -18.43 14.45
C LEU A 33 -0.17 -17.18 15.02
N GLY A 34 0.92 -17.33 15.78
CA GLY A 34 1.73 -16.22 16.28
C GLY A 34 2.42 -15.44 15.16
N SER A 35 2.90 -16.12 14.13
CA SER A 35 3.47 -15.47 12.93
C SER A 35 2.39 -14.77 12.09
N LEU A 36 1.18 -15.33 12.01
CA LEU A 36 0.03 -14.71 11.36
C LEU A 36 -0.42 -13.44 12.11
N SER A 37 -0.41 -13.45 13.44
CA SER A 37 -0.74 -12.26 14.24
C SER A 37 0.37 -11.19 14.21
N ILE A 38 1.65 -11.57 14.02
CA ILE A 38 2.73 -10.62 13.72
C ILE A 38 2.54 -10.01 12.32
N GLN A 39 2.13 -10.82 11.33
CA GLN A 39 1.89 -10.36 9.97
C GLN A 39 0.61 -9.50 9.83
N ALA A 40 -0.30 -9.60 10.80
CA ALA A 40 -1.49 -8.75 10.90
C ALA A 40 -1.20 -7.32 11.42
N ALA A 41 -0.04 -7.10 12.06
CA ALA A 41 0.31 -5.82 12.68
C ALA A 41 1.37 -5.01 11.92
N ASP A 42 2.15 -5.61 11.00
CA ASP A 42 3.30 -4.92 10.39
C ASP A 42 3.51 -5.24 8.89
N GLY A 43 2.50 -5.78 8.19
CA GLY A 43 2.70 -6.21 6.81
C GLY A 43 1.46 -6.74 6.11
N LEU A 44 0.31 -6.08 6.28
CA LEU A 44 -0.82 -6.34 5.39
C LEU A 44 -0.42 -5.83 4.00
N ILE A 45 0.10 -6.72 3.14
CA ILE A 45 0.25 -6.45 1.71
C ILE A 45 -1.15 -6.21 1.18
N THR A 46 -1.60 -4.96 1.23
CA THR A 46 -2.90 -4.59 0.68
C THR A 46 -2.83 -4.78 -0.82
N LYS A 47 -3.83 -5.47 -1.37
CA LYS A 47 -3.89 -5.81 -2.80
C LYS A 47 -3.80 -4.52 -3.61
N GLN A 48 -2.75 -4.37 -4.40
CA GLN A 48 -2.63 -3.25 -5.32
C GLN A 48 -3.76 -3.31 -6.35
N ILE A 49 -4.49 -2.21 -6.47
CA ILE A 49 -5.48 -2.00 -7.52
C ILE A 49 -4.80 -1.19 -8.61
N THR A 50 -4.75 -1.74 -9.82
CA THR A 50 -4.22 -1.03 -10.99
C THR A 50 -5.36 -0.49 -11.83
N ILE A 51 -5.33 0.82 -12.12
CA ILE A 51 -6.28 1.50 -13.01
C ILE A 51 -5.51 2.04 -14.21
N LYS A 52 -6.03 1.74 -15.41
CA LYS A 52 -5.55 2.34 -16.65
C LYS A 52 -6.51 3.45 -17.06
N LEU A 53 -5.95 4.62 -17.36
CA LEU A 53 -6.68 5.77 -17.87
C LEU A 53 -6.32 5.98 -19.33
N ASP A 54 -7.33 5.91 -20.19
CA ASP A 54 -7.20 6.16 -21.63
C ASP A 54 -7.20 7.68 -21.91
N GLU A 55 -7.75 8.47 -20.99
CA GLU A 55 -7.87 9.92 -21.05
C GLU A 55 -7.71 10.50 -19.64
N ALA A 56 -6.97 11.61 -19.51
CA ALA A 56 -6.79 12.31 -18.23
C ALA A 56 -8.11 12.90 -17.70
N GLY A 57 -8.24 12.96 -16.39
CA GLY A 57 -9.42 13.45 -15.68
C GLY A 57 -10.56 12.43 -15.55
N THR A 58 -10.35 11.19 -15.97
CA THR A 58 -11.38 10.14 -16.00
C THR A 58 -11.32 9.15 -14.84
N LEU A 59 -10.39 9.29 -13.89
CA LEU A 59 -10.35 8.46 -12.67
C LEU A 59 -11.69 8.44 -11.91
N PRO A 60 -12.41 9.58 -11.73
CA PRO A 60 -13.73 9.59 -11.11
C PRO A 60 -14.79 8.74 -11.82
N ASN A 61 -14.59 8.43 -13.11
CA ASN A 61 -15.50 7.59 -13.87
C ASN A 61 -15.15 6.09 -13.72
N LYS A 62 -13.91 5.76 -13.33
CA LYS A 62 -13.44 4.37 -13.15
C LYS A 62 -13.70 3.82 -11.75
N ILE A 63 -13.82 4.69 -10.74
CA ILE A 63 -13.99 4.30 -9.34
C ILE A 63 -15.27 4.92 -8.79
N GLY A 64 -16.22 4.08 -8.37
CA GLY A 64 -17.46 4.54 -7.73
C GLY A 64 -17.23 5.25 -6.41
N SER A 65 -18.11 6.20 -6.08
CA SER A 65 -17.99 7.09 -4.90
C SER A 65 -17.88 6.36 -3.56
N THR A 66 -18.53 5.21 -3.39
CA THR A 66 -18.46 4.39 -2.17
C THR A 66 -17.17 3.56 -2.11
N LYS A 67 -16.63 3.16 -3.26
CA LYS A 67 -15.44 2.30 -3.34
C LYS A 67 -14.15 3.10 -3.17
N LYS A 68 -14.12 4.38 -3.57
CA LYS A 68 -12.90 5.20 -3.57
C LYS A 68 -12.24 5.26 -2.19
N PHE A 69 -13.02 5.33 -1.12
CA PHE A 69 -12.50 5.42 0.25
C PHE A 69 -12.02 4.08 0.82
N GLN A 70 -12.29 2.95 0.16
CA GLN A 70 -11.84 1.62 0.60
C GLN A 70 -10.51 1.20 -0.04
N ILE A 71 -9.98 1.96 -0.98
CA ILE A 71 -8.74 1.63 -1.69
C ILE A 71 -7.56 2.13 -0.87
N THR A 72 -6.65 1.22 -0.52
CA THR A 72 -5.46 1.53 0.27
C THR A 72 -4.18 1.54 -0.56
N ASN A 73 -4.13 0.78 -1.67
CA ASN A 73 -2.97 0.65 -2.54
C ASN A 73 -3.40 0.77 -4.01
N LEU A 74 -3.06 1.89 -4.63
CA LEU A 74 -3.48 2.25 -5.97
C LEU A 74 -2.26 2.45 -6.87
N LYS A 75 -2.30 1.81 -8.05
CA LYS A 75 -1.41 2.13 -9.16
C LYS A 75 -2.21 2.72 -10.30
N ILE A 76 -1.73 3.82 -10.88
CA ILE A 76 -2.32 4.43 -12.08
C ILE A 76 -1.34 4.31 -13.23
N ILE A 77 -1.88 3.96 -14.40
CA ILE A 77 -1.15 3.89 -15.66
C ILE A 77 -1.87 4.80 -16.67
N GLY A 78 -1.12 5.59 -17.43
CA GLY A 78 -1.65 6.50 -18.44
C GLY A 78 -1.63 7.96 -18.01
N GLU A 79 -2.40 8.80 -18.69
CA GLU A 79 -2.38 10.24 -18.44
C GLU A 79 -3.29 10.62 -17.27
N ILE A 80 -2.81 11.53 -16.42
CA ILE A 80 -3.55 12.11 -15.29
C ILE A 80 -3.48 13.62 -15.33
N ASN A 81 -4.52 14.27 -14.81
CA ASN A 81 -4.56 15.72 -14.64
C ASN A 81 -5.19 16.13 -13.30
N GLY A 82 -5.45 17.43 -13.11
CA GLY A 82 -5.88 17.96 -11.82
C GLY A 82 -7.18 17.37 -11.29
N ARG A 83 -8.07 16.90 -12.18
CA ARG A 83 -9.33 16.26 -11.77
C ARG A 83 -9.09 14.88 -11.15
N ASP A 84 -8.12 14.12 -11.67
CA ASP A 84 -7.72 12.84 -11.06
C ASP A 84 -7.00 13.10 -9.74
N LEU A 85 -6.08 14.07 -9.71
CA LEU A 85 -5.34 14.46 -8.51
C LEU A 85 -6.27 14.90 -7.38
N GLN A 86 -7.33 15.65 -7.68
CA GLN A 86 -8.34 16.03 -6.68
C GLN A 86 -9.02 14.79 -6.07
N MET A 87 -9.39 13.80 -6.89
CA MET A 87 -9.97 12.56 -6.36
C MET A 87 -8.96 11.76 -5.54
N ILE A 88 -7.71 11.66 -6.00
CA ILE A 88 -6.64 10.98 -5.26
C ILE A 88 -6.43 11.64 -3.90
N ARG A 89 -6.47 12.97 -3.84
CA ARG A 89 -6.36 13.75 -2.61
C ARG A 89 -7.47 13.41 -1.60
N GLU A 90 -8.71 13.31 -2.09
CA GLU A 90 -9.84 12.82 -1.29
C GLU A 90 -9.64 11.37 -0.85
N MET A 91 -9.11 10.50 -1.72
CA MET A 91 -8.80 9.11 -1.34
C MET A 91 -7.68 9.05 -0.28
N ALA A 92 -6.76 10.00 -0.29
CA ALA A 92 -5.63 10.17 0.62
C ALA A 92 -5.97 10.96 1.89
N GLY A 93 -7.26 11.17 2.16
CA GLY A 93 -7.73 11.69 3.44
C GLY A 93 -8.08 13.17 3.45
N LYS A 94 -8.02 13.92 2.34
CA LYS A 94 -8.30 15.37 2.34
C LYS A 94 -9.32 15.81 1.29
N ASP A 95 -10.37 16.50 1.74
CA ASP A 95 -11.35 17.11 0.85
C ASP A 95 -10.89 18.46 0.28
N VAL A 96 -11.72 19.05 -0.58
CA VAL A 96 -11.47 20.36 -1.22
C VAL A 96 -11.45 21.54 -0.24
N ARG A 97 -11.90 21.35 0.98
CA ARG A 97 -11.94 22.33 2.08
C ARG A 97 -10.86 22.06 3.13
N GLY A 98 -9.94 21.12 2.85
CA GLY A 98 -8.86 20.74 3.77
C GLY A 98 -9.30 19.88 4.97
N ASN A 99 -10.58 19.50 5.04
CA ASN A 99 -11.07 18.61 6.09
C ASN A 99 -10.63 17.17 5.84
N ASP A 100 -10.57 16.40 6.92
CA ASP A 100 -10.35 14.97 6.84
C ASP A 100 -11.52 14.27 6.14
N THR A 101 -11.20 13.21 5.41
CA THR A 101 -12.18 12.31 4.79
C THR A 101 -11.96 10.88 5.27
N ASP A 102 -12.92 9.99 5.00
CA ASP A 102 -12.79 8.55 5.27
C ASP A 102 -11.83 7.83 4.31
N GLY A 103 -11.05 8.57 3.50
CA GLY A 103 -10.12 8.01 2.52
C GLY A 103 -9.01 7.19 3.18
N MET A 104 -8.85 5.95 2.72
CA MET A 104 -7.86 5.00 3.24
C MET A 104 -6.61 4.83 2.36
N LEU A 105 -6.43 5.65 1.31
CA LEU A 105 -5.30 5.50 0.39
C LEU A 105 -3.99 5.81 1.10
N SER A 106 -3.13 4.80 1.21
CA SER A 106 -1.81 4.91 1.86
C SER A 106 -0.65 4.67 0.91
N VAL A 107 -0.83 3.84 -0.11
CA VAL A 107 0.18 3.56 -1.13
C VAL A 107 -0.31 4.04 -2.49
N LEU A 108 0.41 4.97 -3.09
CA LEU A 108 0.14 5.49 -4.42
C LEU A 108 1.35 5.29 -5.35
N ASP A 109 1.16 4.50 -6.40
CA ASP A 109 2.15 4.28 -7.43
C ASP A 109 1.74 4.99 -8.73
N LEU A 110 2.47 6.05 -9.08
CA LEU A 110 2.31 6.81 -10.32
C LEU A 110 3.49 6.60 -11.29
N SER A 111 4.33 5.58 -11.08
CA SER A 111 5.54 5.34 -11.90
C SER A 111 5.27 5.25 -13.40
N ASP A 112 4.11 4.68 -13.78
CA ASP A 112 3.65 4.50 -15.16
C ASP A 112 2.59 5.53 -15.59
N ALA A 113 2.41 6.59 -14.79
CA ALA A 113 1.54 7.70 -15.12
C ALA A 113 2.31 8.82 -15.84
N LYS A 114 1.58 9.71 -16.51
CA LYS A 114 2.11 10.97 -17.04
C LYS A 114 1.18 12.11 -16.62
N ILE A 115 1.73 13.16 -16.02
CA ILE A 115 0.96 14.34 -15.69
C ILE A 115 0.84 15.20 -16.94
N VAL A 116 -0.39 15.50 -17.35
CA VAL A 116 -0.67 16.36 -18.50
C VAL A 116 -1.45 17.59 -18.07
N GLU A 117 -1.34 18.65 -18.86
CA GLU A 117 -2.14 19.86 -18.67
C GLU A 117 -3.64 19.57 -18.75
N GLY A 118 -4.42 20.28 -17.95
CA GLY A 118 -5.87 20.16 -17.94
C GLY A 118 -6.48 19.97 -16.56
N GLY A 119 -7.70 20.46 -16.39
CA GLY A 119 -8.36 20.47 -15.09
C GLY A 119 -7.53 21.16 -14.00
N GLY A 120 -7.84 20.84 -12.77
CA GLY A 120 -7.20 21.40 -11.58
C GLY A 120 -7.82 20.80 -10.34
N TYR A 121 -7.19 21.06 -9.20
CA TYR A 121 -7.70 20.68 -7.89
C TYR A 121 -8.01 21.92 -7.07
N ASN A 122 -9.00 21.81 -6.19
CA ASN A 122 -9.43 22.89 -5.32
C ASN A 122 -8.98 22.63 -3.89
N ILE A 123 -8.36 23.63 -3.25
CA ILE A 123 -7.96 23.56 -1.84
C ILE A 123 -8.38 24.87 -1.18
N ASN A 124 -9.25 24.80 -0.18
CA ASN A 124 -9.73 25.94 0.60
C ASN A 124 -10.29 27.09 -0.27
N GLY A 125 -10.92 26.74 -1.39
CA GLY A 125 -11.50 27.71 -2.34
C GLY A 125 -10.52 28.26 -3.39
N PHE A 126 -9.24 27.89 -3.34
CA PHE A 126 -8.26 28.20 -4.38
C PHE A 126 -8.22 27.09 -5.42
N TYR A 127 -8.15 27.48 -6.70
CA TYR A 127 -8.04 26.57 -7.83
C TYR A 127 -6.61 26.50 -8.34
N TYR A 128 -6.06 25.29 -8.39
CA TYR A 128 -4.71 25.01 -8.86
C TYR A 128 -4.76 24.27 -10.20
N PRO A 129 -4.42 24.94 -11.32
CA PRO A 129 -4.40 24.30 -12.64
C PRO A 129 -3.24 23.31 -12.73
N THR A 130 -3.45 22.19 -13.42
CA THR A 130 -2.37 21.22 -13.70
C THR A 130 -1.65 21.56 -15.00
N SER A 131 -0.33 21.39 -15.00
CA SER A 131 0.55 21.58 -16.15
C SER A 131 1.33 20.30 -16.43
N ASN A 132 1.80 20.12 -17.67
CA ASN A 132 2.55 18.95 -18.09
C ASN A 132 3.76 18.68 -17.19
N ASP A 133 3.93 17.42 -16.77
CA ASP A 133 5.12 16.93 -16.09
C ASP A 133 5.47 17.66 -14.77
N LYS A 134 4.46 18.26 -14.10
CA LYS A 134 4.64 18.96 -12.81
C LYS A 134 3.76 18.38 -11.72
N ILE A 135 4.33 18.18 -10.53
CA ILE A 135 3.52 18.10 -9.30
C ILE A 135 3.26 19.53 -8.87
N GLY A 136 2.02 20.01 -9.01
CA GLY A 136 1.67 21.40 -8.74
C GLY A 136 1.74 21.80 -7.26
N ASP A 137 1.66 23.11 -7.02
CA ASP A 137 1.62 23.67 -5.66
C ASP A 137 0.49 23.03 -4.84
N ASN A 138 0.80 22.63 -3.61
CA ASN A 138 -0.14 22.01 -2.67
C ASN A 138 -0.82 20.71 -3.14
N ALA A 139 -0.37 20.06 -4.23
CA ALA A 139 -1.05 18.91 -4.84
C ALA A 139 -1.45 17.80 -3.83
N PHE A 140 -0.59 17.50 -2.87
CA PHE A 140 -0.80 16.52 -1.80
C PHE A 140 -0.68 17.14 -0.40
N CYS A 141 -0.79 18.47 -0.25
CA CYS A 141 -0.68 19.14 1.05
C CYS A 141 -1.61 18.53 2.13
N ASP A 142 -1.13 18.23 3.32
CA ASP A 142 -1.83 17.57 4.42
C ASP A 142 -2.40 16.17 4.11
N CYS A 143 -2.02 15.50 3.02
CA CYS A 143 -2.39 14.10 2.76
C CYS A 143 -1.60 13.16 3.68
N SER A 144 -1.86 13.22 4.98
CA SER A 144 -1.18 12.47 6.04
C SER A 144 -1.45 10.96 6.01
N GLY A 145 -2.50 10.53 5.30
CA GLY A 145 -2.81 9.11 5.08
C GLY A 145 -1.83 8.39 4.14
N LEU A 146 -1.11 9.13 3.29
CA LEU A 146 -0.10 8.55 2.41
C LEU A 146 1.14 8.14 3.20
N THR A 147 1.52 6.88 3.06
CA THR A 147 2.76 6.30 3.62
C THR A 147 3.76 5.86 2.56
N SER A 148 3.33 5.81 1.30
CA SER A 148 4.22 5.58 0.16
C SER A 148 3.68 6.27 -1.09
N LEU A 149 4.55 7.01 -1.76
CA LEU A 149 4.26 7.67 -3.02
C LEU A 149 5.42 7.46 -3.99
N THR A 150 5.13 6.81 -5.12
CA THR A 150 6.08 6.75 -6.25
C THR A 150 5.64 7.77 -7.30
N LEU A 151 6.50 8.75 -7.60
CA LEU A 151 6.22 9.80 -8.58
C LEU A 151 6.36 9.28 -10.02
N PRO A 152 5.67 9.91 -11.00
CA PRO A 152 5.94 9.68 -12.41
C PRO A 152 7.40 9.96 -12.75
N SER A 153 8.02 9.11 -13.57
CA SER A 153 9.44 9.27 -13.93
C SER A 153 9.73 10.53 -14.75
N GLY A 154 8.70 11.10 -15.39
CA GLY A 154 8.80 12.29 -16.22
C GLY A 154 8.66 13.62 -15.47
N VAL A 155 8.42 13.63 -14.15
CA VAL A 155 8.24 14.89 -13.39
C VAL A 155 9.50 15.76 -13.50
N THR A 156 9.29 17.01 -13.93
CA THR A 156 10.34 18.03 -14.11
C THR A 156 10.34 19.10 -13.02
N GLU A 157 9.21 19.25 -12.31
CA GLU A 157 9.03 20.29 -11.30
C GLU A 157 8.12 19.80 -10.17
N ILE A 158 8.46 20.18 -8.94
CA ILE A 158 7.63 20.00 -7.74
C ILE A 158 7.34 21.39 -7.18
N GLY A 159 6.06 21.70 -7.07
CA GLY A 159 5.56 22.98 -6.61
C GLY A 159 5.74 23.21 -5.11
N ASN A 160 5.52 24.44 -4.70
CA ASN A 160 5.58 24.85 -3.31
C ASN A 160 4.56 24.07 -2.47
N ALA A 161 5.00 23.61 -1.29
CA ALA A 161 4.16 22.88 -0.34
C ALA A 161 3.45 21.64 -0.95
N ALA A 162 3.94 21.09 -2.07
CA ALA A 162 3.31 19.96 -2.75
C ALA A 162 3.05 18.75 -1.81
N PHE A 163 3.91 18.56 -0.82
CA PHE A 163 3.85 17.50 0.20
C PHE A 163 3.93 18.04 1.63
N GLU A 164 3.65 19.33 1.85
CA GLU A 164 3.58 19.88 3.21
C GLU A 164 2.54 19.10 4.01
N GLY A 165 2.80 18.77 5.28
CA GLY A 165 1.83 18.04 6.11
C GLY A 165 1.58 16.57 5.74
N CYS A 166 2.25 16.01 4.72
CA CYS A 166 2.26 14.57 4.43
C CYS A 166 3.06 13.77 5.47
N SER A 167 2.66 13.79 6.74
CA SER A 167 3.45 13.25 7.85
C SER A 167 3.69 11.73 7.81
N GLY A 168 2.99 11.00 6.93
CA GLY A 168 3.18 9.56 6.74
C GLY A 168 4.23 9.19 5.69
N LEU A 169 4.63 10.13 4.82
CA LEU A 169 5.65 9.95 3.77
C LEU A 169 7.07 10.15 4.31
#